data_AF-A0A376ZWW6-F1
#
_entry.id   AF-A0A376ZWW6-F1
#
_cell.length_a   1.000
_cell.length_b   1.000
_cell.length_c   1.000
_cell.angle_alpha   90.00
_cell.angle_beta   90.00
_cell.angle_gamma   90.00
#
_symmetry.space_group_name_H-M   'P 1'
#
loop_
_entity.id
_entity.type
_entity.pdbx_description
1 polymer ?
#
loop_
_entity_poly.entity_id
_entity_poly.type
_entity_poly.pdbx_seq_one_letter_code
_entity_poly.pdbx_strand_id
1 'polypeptide(L)'
;MGINVQKNSVVDLGTNSTIKTNGDNAHGLWSFGQVSANALTVDVTGAAANGVEVRGGTTTIGADSHISSAQGGGLVTSGSDATINFSGTAAQRNSIFSGGSYGASAQTATAVVNMQNTDITVDRNGSLALGLWALSGGRITGDSLAITGAAGARGIYAMTNSQIDLTSDLVIDMSTPDQMAIATQHDDGYAASRINASGRMLINGSVLSKGGLINLDMHPGSVWTGSSLSDNVNGGKLDVAMNNSVWNVTSNSNLDTLALSHSTVDFASHGSTAGTFATLNVENLSGNSTFIMRADVVGEGNGVNNKGDLLNISGSSAGNHVLAIRNQGSEATTGNEVLTVVKTTDGAASFSASSQVELGGYLYDVRKNGTNWELYASGTVPEPTPNPEPTPAPAQPPIVNPDPTPEPAPTPKPTTTADAGGNYLNVGYLLNYVENRTLMQRMGDLRNQSKDGNIWLRSLWGKPGLLCQWQTERL
;
A
#
# COMPACT_ATOMS: atom_id res chain seq x y z
N MET A 1 -2.85 17.57 -43.10
CA MET A 1 -1.58 17.45 -42.34
C MET A 1 -0.86 18.78 -42.41
N GLY A 2 -0.06 19.11 -41.39
CA GLY A 2 0.73 20.34 -41.33
C GLY A 2 2.02 20.21 -42.14
N ILE A 3 2.88 19.27 -41.76
CA ILE A 3 4.13 18.96 -42.46
C ILE A 3 4.15 17.48 -42.83
N ASN A 4 4.47 17.19 -44.10
CA ASN A 4 4.68 15.85 -44.61
C ASN A 4 6.12 15.70 -45.14
N VAL A 5 6.94 14.94 -44.43
CA VAL A 5 8.35 14.72 -44.75
C VAL A 5 8.52 13.35 -45.39
N GLN A 6 9.06 13.32 -46.60
CA GLN A 6 9.22 12.08 -47.38
C GLN A 6 10.57 11.42 -47.11
N LYS A 7 10.67 10.13 -47.49
CA LYS A 7 11.91 9.35 -47.35
C LYS A 7 13.09 10.08 -48.00
N ASN A 8 14.28 9.96 -47.38
CA ASN A 8 15.53 10.62 -47.81
C ASN A 8 15.49 12.16 -47.78
N SER A 9 14.51 12.76 -47.10
CA SER A 9 14.47 14.22 -46.86
C SER A 9 15.09 14.57 -45.52
N VAL A 10 15.67 15.76 -45.43
CA VAL A 10 16.15 16.37 -44.18
C VAL A 10 15.44 17.71 -44.00
N VAL A 11 14.76 17.88 -42.87
CA VAL A 11 14.00 19.08 -42.53
C VAL A 11 14.46 19.60 -41.17
N ASP A 12 14.85 20.86 -41.13
CA ASP A 12 15.13 21.59 -39.89
C ASP A 12 14.04 22.66 -39.70
N LEU A 13 13.26 22.52 -38.63
CA LEU A 13 12.21 23.47 -38.26
C LEU A 13 12.75 24.60 -37.37
N GLY A 14 14.04 24.58 -37.03
CA GLY A 14 14.67 25.57 -36.18
C GLY A 14 14.10 25.57 -34.76
N THR A 15 14.00 26.77 -34.19
CA THR A 15 13.50 26.98 -32.82
C THR A 15 12.20 27.78 -32.85
N ASN A 16 11.27 27.50 -31.92
CA ASN A 16 9.98 28.21 -31.77
C ASN A 16 9.03 28.06 -32.96
N SER A 17 9.17 27.00 -33.75
CA SER A 17 8.22 26.69 -34.81
C SER A 17 6.85 26.30 -34.22
N THR A 18 5.77 26.70 -34.89
CA THR A 18 4.40 26.36 -34.50
C THR A 18 3.67 25.71 -35.66
N ILE A 19 3.07 24.54 -35.42
CA ILE A 19 2.24 23.82 -36.37
C ILE A 19 0.82 23.73 -35.80
N LYS A 20 -0.17 24.21 -36.53
CA LYS A 20 -1.58 24.09 -36.17
C LYS A 20 -2.35 23.42 -37.29
N THR A 21 -3.12 22.39 -36.96
CA THR A 21 -3.95 21.69 -37.94
C THR A 21 -5.35 21.44 -37.40
N ASN A 22 -6.32 21.49 -38.30
CA ASN A 22 -7.73 21.19 -38.01
C ASN A 22 -8.30 20.30 -39.11
N GLY A 23 -9.24 19.43 -38.76
CA GLY A 23 -9.88 18.47 -39.65
C GLY A 23 -9.36 17.04 -39.50
N ASP A 24 -10.18 16.08 -39.93
CA ASP A 24 -9.92 14.65 -39.71
C ASP A 24 -8.65 14.19 -40.42
N ASN A 25 -7.86 13.35 -39.75
CA ASN A 25 -6.55 12.86 -40.22
C ASN A 25 -5.54 13.99 -40.53
N ALA A 26 -5.76 15.21 -40.02
CA ALA A 26 -4.84 16.32 -40.22
C ALA A 26 -3.69 16.27 -39.20
N HIS A 27 -2.77 15.31 -39.36
CA HIS A 27 -1.57 15.19 -38.51
C HIS A 27 -0.75 16.49 -38.47
N GLY A 28 -0.12 16.81 -37.34
CA GLY A 28 0.75 17.98 -37.22
C GLY A 28 2.03 17.79 -38.04
N LEU A 29 2.83 16.80 -37.64
CA LEU A 29 4.01 16.34 -38.36
C LEU A 29 3.85 14.86 -38.74
N TRP A 30 3.97 14.55 -40.04
CA TRP A 30 4.03 13.18 -40.53
C TRP A 30 5.36 12.96 -41.27
N SER A 31 6.21 12.06 -40.78
CA SER A 31 7.59 11.92 -41.29
C SER A 31 7.96 10.50 -41.68
N PHE A 32 8.63 10.40 -42.83
CA PHE A 32 9.39 9.23 -43.32
C PHE A 32 10.90 9.55 -43.46
N GLY A 33 11.31 10.76 -43.06
CA GLY A 33 12.66 11.29 -43.23
C GLY A 33 13.28 11.77 -41.93
N GLN A 34 14.24 12.69 -42.02
CA GLN A 34 14.94 13.26 -40.88
C GLN A 34 14.34 14.63 -40.54
N VAL A 35 13.95 14.83 -39.28
CA VAL A 35 13.39 16.09 -38.79
C VAL A 35 14.12 16.54 -37.54
N SER A 36 14.44 17.83 -37.45
CA SER A 36 14.95 18.46 -36.22
C SER A 36 14.15 19.71 -35.86
N ALA A 37 13.91 19.91 -34.56
CA ALA A 37 13.25 21.11 -34.03
C ALA A 37 13.62 21.34 -32.56
N ASN A 38 13.54 22.58 -32.08
CA ASN A 38 13.61 22.95 -30.67
C ASN A 38 12.43 23.89 -30.33
N ALA A 39 11.97 23.88 -29.08
CA ALA A 39 10.81 24.66 -28.65
C ALA A 39 9.62 24.55 -29.61
N LEU A 40 9.35 23.34 -30.10
CA LEU A 40 8.34 23.09 -31.12
C LEU A 40 6.96 23.07 -30.47
N THR A 41 6.02 23.86 -30.99
CA THR A 41 4.61 23.76 -30.61
C THR A 41 3.80 23.08 -31.72
N VAL A 42 3.09 22.01 -31.39
CA VAL A 42 2.15 21.34 -32.28
C VAL A 42 0.78 21.29 -31.62
N ASP A 43 -0.25 21.78 -32.30
CA ASP A 43 -1.63 21.79 -31.82
C ASP A 43 -2.56 21.24 -32.91
N VAL A 44 -3.19 20.09 -32.64
CA VAL A 44 -4.05 19.38 -33.59
C VAL A 44 -5.42 19.07 -32.98
N THR A 45 -6.49 19.43 -33.67
CA THR A 45 -7.87 19.34 -33.11
C THR A 45 -8.75 18.27 -33.76
N GLY A 46 -8.38 17.78 -34.94
CA GLY A 46 -9.21 16.86 -35.74
C GLY A 46 -9.23 15.41 -35.24
N ALA A 47 -10.25 14.65 -35.65
CA ALA A 47 -10.33 13.23 -35.32
C ALA A 47 -9.20 12.43 -36.00
N ALA A 48 -8.65 11.42 -35.31
CA ALA A 48 -7.52 10.62 -35.78
C ALA A 48 -6.27 11.43 -36.20
N ALA A 49 -6.15 12.69 -35.74
CA ALA A 49 -5.01 13.54 -36.04
C ALA A 49 -3.96 13.42 -34.94
N ASN A 50 -2.85 12.74 -35.25
CA ASN A 50 -1.70 12.67 -34.34
C ASN A 50 -0.90 13.98 -34.35
N GLY A 51 -0.34 14.37 -33.20
CA GLY A 51 0.55 15.53 -33.10
C GLY A 51 1.80 15.31 -33.95
N VAL A 52 2.59 14.29 -33.59
CA VAL A 52 3.77 13.85 -34.35
C VAL A 52 3.67 12.36 -34.64
N GLU A 53 3.74 12.00 -35.91
CA GLU A 53 3.79 10.62 -36.37
C GLU A 53 5.00 10.38 -37.27
N VAL A 54 5.83 9.41 -36.90
CA VAL A 54 7.01 9.00 -37.66
C VAL A 54 6.80 7.58 -38.14
N ARG A 55 6.87 7.39 -39.46
CA ARG A 55 6.71 6.11 -40.16
C ARG A 55 8.01 5.54 -40.72
N GLY A 56 9.10 6.30 -40.61
CA GLY A 56 10.45 5.92 -40.94
C GLY A 56 11.40 7.10 -40.75
N GLY A 57 12.68 6.83 -40.53
CA GLY A 57 13.66 7.87 -40.24
C GLY A 57 13.59 8.36 -38.79
N THR A 58 14.18 9.53 -38.52
CA THR A 58 14.36 10.04 -37.16
C THR A 58 13.85 11.46 -37.05
N THR A 59 12.98 11.69 -36.07
CA THR A 59 12.54 13.03 -35.67
C THR A 59 13.13 13.35 -34.31
N THR A 60 13.94 14.40 -34.23
CA THR A 60 14.55 14.88 -32.99
C THR A 60 13.94 16.22 -32.61
N ILE A 61 13.25 16.26 -31.48
CA ILE A 61 12.58 17.45 -30.94
C ILE A 61 13.21 17.73 -29.57
N GLY A 62 13.86 18.88 -29.44
CA GLY A 62 14.55 19.27 -28.22
C GLY A 62 13.67 19.96 -27.20
N ALA A 63 14.31 20.70 -26.30
CA ALA A 63 13.69 21.21 -25.09
C ALA A 63 12.61 22.27 -25.34
N ASP A 64 11.76 22.47 -24.33
CA ASP A 64 10.64 23.42 -24.34
C ASP A 64 9.59 23.16 -25.43
N SER A 65 9.46 21.90 -25.85
CA SER A 65 8.53 21.50 -26.91
C SER A 65 7.20 20.98 -26.36
N HIS A 66 6.10 21.36 -27.00
CA HIS A 66 4.74 21.12 -26.54
C HIS A 66 3.88 20.53 -27.67
N ILE A 67 3.40 19.30 -27.47
CA ILE A 67 2.61 18.57 -28.45
C ILE A 67 1.20 18.32 -27.89
N SER A 68 0.18 18.88 -28.52
CA SER A 68 -1.21 18.72 -28.12
C SER A 68 -2.02 18.09 -29.26
N SER A 69 -2.73 17.01 -28.96
CA SER A 69 -3.74 16.42 -29.84
C SER A 69 -5.06 16.26 -29.11
N ALA A 70 -6.13 16.86 -29.62
CA ALA A 70 -7.44 16.83 -28.97
C ALA A 70 -8.14 15.46 -29.09
N GLN A 71 -7.88 14.69 -30.15
CA GLN A 71 -8.62 13.44 -30.46
C GLN A 71 -7.74 12.32 -31.03
N GLY A 72 -6.45 12.57 -31.30
CA GLY A 72 -5.46 11.59 -31.72
C GLY A 72 -4.38 11.39 -30.66
N GLY A 73 -3.27 10.76 -31.04
CA GLY A 73 -2.13 10.61 -30.15
C GLY A 73 -1.18 11.80 -30.15
N GLY A 74 -0.38 11.92 -29.11
CA GLY A 74 0.70 12.91 -29.03
C GLY A 74 1.87 12.55 -29.94
N LEU A 75 2.65 11.54 -29.54
CA LEU A 75 3.78 11.00 -30.28
C LEU A 75 3.50 9.57 -30.76
N VAL A 76 3.75 9.31 -32.03
CA VAL A 76 3.51 7.99 -32.64
C VAL A 76 4.68 7.58 -33.50
N THR A 77 5.20 6.40 -33.22
CA THR A 77 6.13 5.71 -34.14
C THR A 77 5.50 4.42 -34.62
N SER A 78 5.44 4.26 -35.93
CA SER A 78 5.01 3.03 -36.60
C SER A 78 5.91 2.79 -37.80
N GLY A 79 5.92 1.60 -38.39
CA GLY A 79 6.75 1.34 -39.58
C GLY A 79 8.24 1.07 -39.30
N SER A 80 8.99 0.93 -40.39
CA SER A 80 10.38 0.46 -40.38
C SER A 80 11.33 1.57 -39.96
N ASP A 81 12.21 1.29 -39.00
CA ASP A 81 13.29 2.19 -38.56
C ASP A 81 12.80 3.61 -38.22
N ALA A 82 11.65 3.70 -37.55
CA ALA A 82 11.03 4.95 -37.12
C ALA A 82 11.45 5.30 -35.70
N THR A 83 12.07 6.47 -35.51
CA THR A 83 12.52 6.94 -34.19
C THR A 83 12.03 8.35 -33.90
N ILE A 84 11.50 8.56 -32.69
CA ILE A 84 11.30 9.89 -32.11
C ILE A 84 12.26 10.06 -30.93
N ASN A 85 13.07 11.11 -30.96
CA ASN A 85 13.80 11.62 -29.80
C ASN A 85 13.11 12.89 -29.33
N PHE A 86 12.55 12.88 -28.12
CA PHE A 86 11.78 13.98 -27.56
C PHE A 86 12.37 14.38 -26.21
N SER A 87 13.37 15.25 -26.24
CA SER A 87 14.29 15.47 -25.13
C SER A 87 14.20 16.90 -24.60
N GLY A 88 13.58 17.04 -23.42
CA GLY A 88 13.59 18.24 -22.60
C GLY A 88 14.80 18.34 -21.69
N THR A 89 14.86 19.41 -20.91
CA THR A 89 15.80 19.56 -19.78
C THR A 89 15.02 19.72 -18.48
N ALA A 90 15.68 19.57 -17.33
CA ALA A 90 15.05 19.79 -16.03
C ALA A 90 14.45 21.21 -15.89
N ALA A 91 15.04 22.23 -16.55
CA ALA A 91 14.56 23.61 -16.53
C ALA A 91 13.50 23.90 -17.61
N GLN A 92 13.55 23.19 -18.73
CA GLN A 92 12.67 23.37 -19.89
C GLN A 92 12.13 22.00 -20.28
N ARG A 93 11.16 21.52 -19.48
CA ARG A 93 10.50 20.24 -19.70
C ARG A 93 9.65 20.31 -20.96
N ASN A 94 9.57 19.20 -21.67
CA ASN A 94 8.63 19.07 -22.77
C ASN A 94 7.25 18.67 -22.24
N SER A 95 6.20 18.91 -23.02
CA SER A 95 4.86 18.43 -22.68
C SER A 95 4.13 17.74 -23.83
N ILE A 96 3.30 16.77 -23.46
CA ILE A 96 2.40 16.05 -24.34
C ILE A 96 1.00 16.07 -23.74
N PHE A 97 0.02 16.53 -24.50
CA PHE A 97 -1.40 16.35 -24.20
C PHE A 97 -2.03 15.48 -25.29
N SER A 98 -2.75 14.43 -24.87
CA SER A 98 -3.55 13.59 -25.77
C SER A 98 -4.96 13.42 -25.22
N GLY A 99 -5.92 14.01 -25.93
CA GLY A 99 -7.34 13.70 -25.79
C GLY A 99 -7.78 12.49 -26.63
N GLY A 100 -6.86 11.83 -27.34
CA GLY A 100 -7.11 10.59 -28.07
C GLY A 100 -6.60 9.35 -27.35
N SER A 101 -6.09 8.38 -28.13
CA SER A 101 -5.77 7.04 -27.62
C SER A 101 -4.48 6.95 -26.81
N TYR A 102 -3.48 7.80 -27.07
CA TYR A 102 -2.15 7.65 -26.44
C TYR A 102 -1.32 8.92 -26.34
N GLY A 103 -0.61 9.11 -25.23
CA GLY A 103 0.39 10.17 -25.07
C GLY A 103 1.59 9.93 -25.98
N ALA A 104 2.30 8.82 -25.78
CA ALA A 104 3.38 8.36 -26.65
C ALA A 104 3.26 6.87 -26.98
N SER A 105 3.51 6.50 -28.23
CA SER A 105 3.34 5.11 -28.69
C SER A 105 4.42 4.64 -29.67
N ALA A 106 4.86 3.39 -29.49
CA ALA A 106 5.76 2.66 -30.37
C ALA A 106 5.12 1.35 -30.83
N GLN A 107 4.76 1.26 -32.11
CA GLN A 107 3.73 0.31 -32.59
C GLN A 107 4.23 -0.87 -33.42
N THR A 108 5.54 -0.95 -33.69
CA THR A 108 6.13 -2.00 -34.53
C THR A 108 7.54 -2.35 -34.04
N ALA A 109 8.10 -3.47 -34.50
CA ALA A 109 9.32 -4.05 -33.93
C ALA A 109 10.57 -3.15 -33.97
N THR A 110 10.60 -2.18 -34.87
CA THR A 110 11.70 -1.22 -35.02
C THR A 110 11.31 0.20 -34.61
N ALA A 111 10.10 0.40 -34.10
CA ALA A 111 9.61 1.70 -33.65
C ALA A 111 10.20 2.03 -32.29
N VAL A 112 10.80 3.22 -32.18
CA VAL A 112 11.47 3.69 -30.97
C VAL A 112 11.00 5.09 -30.59
N VAL A 113 10.62 5.27 -29.32
CA VAL A 113 10.40 6.58 -28.73
C VAL A 113 11.35 6.76 -27.56
N ASN A 114 12.19 7.79 -27.59
CA ASN A 114 13.09 8.16 -26.51
C ASN A 114 12.63 9.51 -25.95
N MET A 115 12.40 9.58 -24.63
CA MET A 115 11.91 10.79 -23.96
C MET A 115 12.80 11.17 -22.79
N GLN A 116 12.98 12.46 -22.56
CA GLN A 116 13.66 12.97 -21.38
C GLN A 116 12.94 14.22 -20.87
N ASN A 117 12.76 14.34 -19.56
CA ASN A 117 12.17 15.51 -18.93
C ASN A 117 10.83 15.91 -19.56
N THR A 118 9.88 14.97 -19.61
CA THR A 118 8.61 15.16 -20.31
C THR A 118 7.42 14.95 -19.38
N ASP A 119 6.47 15.88 -19.45
CA ASP A 119 5.16 15.79 -18.80
C ASP A 119 4.11 15.29 -19.81
N ILE A 120 3.36 14.25 -19.46
CA ILE A 120 2.41 13.58 -20.35
C ILE A 120 1.05 13.56 -19.67
N THR A 121 0.07 14.19 -20.30
CA THR A 121 -1.33 14.18 -19.84
C THR A 121 -2.19 13.45 -20.85
N VAL A 122 -2.94 12.46 -20.38
CA VAL A 122 -3.94 11.75 -21.19
C VAL A 122 -5.33 11.88 -20.58
N ASP A 123 -6.26 12.43 -21.36
CA ASP A 123 -7.65 12.61 -20.95
C ASP A 123 -8.60 12.42 -22.14
N ARG A 124 -9.22 11.24 -22.20
CA ARG A 124 -10.21 10.91 -23.23
C ARG A 124 -11.63 10.92 -22.66
N ASN A 125 -11.90 11.79 -21.68
CA ASN A 125 -13.22 11.99 -21.09
C ASN A 125 -13.88 10.68 -20.61
N GLY A 126 -13.15 9.86 -19.83
CA GLY A 126 -13.64 8.58 -19.29
C GLY A 126 -13.42 7.37 -20.21
N SER A 127 -13.05 7.57 -21.48
CA SER A 127 -12.71 6.48 -22.39
C SER A 127 -11.26 6.02 -22.20
N LEU A 128 -10.95 4.82 -22.71
CA LEU A 128 -9.59 4.28 -22.63
C LEU A 128 -8.59 5.15 -23.39
N ALA A 129 -7.54 5.56 -22.66
CA ALA A 129 -6.35 6.23 -23.16
C ALA A 129 -5.11 5.65 -22.46
N LEU A 130 -3.95 5.72 -23.11
CA LEU A 130 -2.70 5.16 -22.59
C LEU A 130 -1.63 6.25 -22.54
N GLY A 131 -1.03 6.54 -21.37
CA GLY A 131 0.08 7.50 -21.28
C GLY A 131 1.22 7.08 -22.19
N LEU A 132 1.76 5.88 -21.96
CA LEU A 132 2.73 5.21 -22.81
C LEU A 132 2.14 3.90 -23.34
N TRP A 133 2.33 3.63 -24.64
CA TRP A 133 1.89 2.38 -25.26
C TRP A 133 2.91 1.78 -26.22
N ALA A 134 3.53 0.69 -25.80
CA ALA A 134 4.45 -0.08 -26.65
C ALA A 134 3.79 -1.39 -27.08
N LEU A 135 3.87 -1.72 -28.37
CA LEU A 135 3.35 -2.97 -28.92
C LEU A 135 4.18 -3.50 -30.09
N SER A 136 4.05 -4.78 -30.35
CA SER A 136 4.55 -5.50 -31.52
C SER A 136 6.07 -5.38 -31.66
N GLY A 137 6.78 -5.52 -30.55
CA GLY A 137 8.24 -5.31 -30.47
C GLY A 137 8.69 -3.86 -30.32
N GLY A 138 7.77 -2.89 -30.29
CA GLY A 138 8.09 -1.47 -30.12
C GLY A 138 8.80 -1.18 -28.80
N ARG A 139 9.64 -0.15 -28.79
CA ARG A 139 10.46 0.23 -27.65
C ARG A 139 10.24 1.68 -27.24
N ILE A 140 10.00 1.90 -25.96
CA ILE A 140 9.97 3.24 -25.37
C ILE A 140 11.06 3.33 -24.31
N THR A 141 11.85 4.39 -24.34
CA THR A 141 12.77 4.75 -23.25
C THR A 141 12.42 6.13 -22.70
N GLY A 142 12.54 6.29 -21.39
CA GLY A 142 12.15 7.52 -20.70
C GLY A 142 13.08 7.84 -19.55
N ASP A 143 13.48 9.10 -19.44
CA ASP A 143 14.17 9.62 -18.26
C ASP A 143 13.40 10.80 -17.68
N SER A 144 13.16 10.81 -16.37
CA SER A 144 12.54 11.96 -15.68
C SER A 144 11.14 12.32 -16.21
N LEU A 145 10.21 11.35 -16.20
CA LEU A 145 8.87 11.48 -16.76
C LEU A 145 7.80 11.75 -15.69
N ALA A 146 6.79 12.54 -16.05
CA ALA A 146 5.54 12.64 -15.29
C ALA A 146 4.38 12.28 -16.20
N ILE A 147 3.51 11.38 -15.75
CA ILE A 147 2.35 10.88 -16.49
C ILE A 147 1.11 11.12 -15.64
N THR A 148 0.16 11.91 -16.14
CA THR A 148 -1.14 12.13 -15.53
C THR A 148 -2.22 11.49 -16.38
N GLY A 149 -2.96 10.56 -15.80
CA GLY A 149 -4.05 9.85 -16.46
C GLY A 149 -5.40 10.16 -15.84
N ALA A 150 -6.32 10.70 -16.65
CA ALA A 150 -7.71 10.92 -16.21
C ALA A 150 -8.47 9.60 -15.98
N ALA A 151 -9.73 9.71 -15.55
CA ALA A 151 -10.60 8.56 -15.39
C ALA A 151 -10.69 7.74 -16.69
N GLY A 152 -10.59 6.41 -16.56
CA GLY A 152 -10.58 5.46 -17.69
C GLY A 152 -9.22 5.29 -18.39
N ALA A 153 -8.25 6.17 -18.14
CA ALA A 153 -6.91 6.03 -18.69
C ALA A 153 -6.09 4.95 -17.98
N ARG A 154 -4.98 4.56 -18.61
CA ARG A 154 -3.87 3.79 -18.04
C ARG A 154 -2.57 4.57 -18.19
N GLY A 155 -1.67 4.47 -17.23
CA GLY A 155 -0.38 5.17 -17.28
C GLY A 155 0.54 4.57 -18.35
N ILE A 156 1.04 3.37 -18.11
CA ILE A 156 2.02 2.67 -18.95
C ILE A 156 1.46 1.31 -19.36
N TYR A 157 1.52 0.99 -20.64
CA TYR A 157 0.99 -0.26 -21.18
C TYR A 157 1.92 -0.91 -22.21
N ALA A 158 2.28 -2.18 -21.99
CA ALA A 158 3.14 -2.96 -22.88
C ALA A 158 2.47 -4.29 -23.29
N MET A 159 2.44 -4.60 -24.58
CA MET A 159 1.85 -5.82 -25.14
C MET A 159 2.67 -6.35 -26.32
N THR A 160 2.41 -7.60 -26.73
CA THR A 160 3.01 -8.21 -27.94
C THR A 160 4.53 -8.03 -28.08
N ASN A 161 5.31 -8.56 -27.13
CA ASN A 161 6.79 -8.53 -27.10
C ASN A 161 7.41 -7.13 -27.08
N SER A 162 6.73 -6.12 -26.52
CA SER A 162 7.23 -4.75 -26.46
C SER A 162 8.06 -4.46 -25.20
N GLN A 163 8.73 -3.32 -25.20
CA GLN A 163 9.67 -2.94 -24.14
C GLN A 163 9.50 -1.48 -23.73
N ILE A 164 9.42 -1.24 -22.43
CA ILE A 164 9.44 0.11 -21.86
C ILE A 164 10.49 0.15 -20.76
N ASP A 165 11.53 0.99 -20.90
CA ASP A 165 12.61 1.13 -19.92
C ASP A 165 12.66 2.58 -19.42
N LEU A 166 12.46 2.79 -18.11
CA LEU A 166 12.33 4.11 -17.48
C LEU A 166 13.38 4.32 -16.38
N THR A 167 13.96 5.52 -16.33
CA THR A 167 15.00 5.87 -15.36
C THR A 167 14.75 7.21 -14.67
N SER A 168 15.47 7.44 -13.57
CA SER A 168 15.44 8.69 -12.79
C SER A 168 14.07 8.94 -12.15
N ASP A 169 13.57 10.17 -12.13
CA ASP A 169 12.30 10.47 -11.48
C ASP A 169 11.12 10.01 -12.36
N LEU A 170 10.23 9.19 -11.80
CA LEU A 170 9.01 8.75 -12.45
C LEU A 170 7.79 9.12 -11.60
N VAL A 171 6.93 9.97 -12.13
CA VAL A 171 5.64 10.29 -11.53
C VAL A 171 4.53 9.69 -12.39
N ILE A 172 3.64 8.91 -11.78
CA ILE A 172 2.41 8.43 -12.42
C ILE A 172 1.27 8.78 -11.50
N ASP A 173 0.40 9.68 -11.94
CA ASP A 173 -0.79 10.08 -11.19
C ASP A 173 -2.05 9.70 -11.97
N MET A 174 -2.68 8.60 -11.56
CA MET A 174 -3.96 8.17 -12.08
C MET A 174 -5.10 8.76 -11.26
N SER A 175 -6.29 8.91 -11.85
CA SER A 175 -7.42 9.51 -11.12
C SER A 175 -7.84 8.74 -9.86
N THR A 176 -7.57 7.43 -9.78
CA THR A 176 -7.69 6.64 -8.55
C THR A 176 -6.55 5.63 -8.40
N PRO A 177 -6.22 5.20 -7.16
CA PRO A 177 -5.23 4.15 -6.91
C PRO A 177 -5.58 2.79 -7.54
N ASP A 178 -6.86 2.55 -7.86
CA ASP A 178 -7.34 1.29 -8.45
C ASP A 178 -7.15 1.25 -9.99
N GLN A 179 -6.90 2.41 -10.63
CA GLN A 179 -6.59 2.43 -12.05
C GLN A 179 -5.20 1.86 -12.34
N MET A 180 -5.01 1.35 -13.55
CA MET A 180 -3.74 0.79 -13.98
C MET A 180 -2.72 1.89 -14.23
N ALA A 181 -1.77 2.06 -13.30
CA ALA A 181 -0.60 2.91 -13.51
C ALA A 181 0.40 2.24 -14.45
N ILE A 182 0.68 0.96 -14.23
CA ILE A 182 1.64 0.18 -15.03
C ILE A 182 1.03 -1.19 -15.29
N ALA A 183 0.95 -1.61 -16.55
CA ALA A 183 0.47 -2.94 -16.86
C ALA A 183 1.08 -3.53 -18.13
N THR A 184 1.19 -4.86 -18.13
CA THR A 184 1.46 -5.65 -19.33
C THR A 184 0.21 -6.41 -19.78
N GLN A 185 0.26 -6.98 -20.98
CA GLN A 185 -0.75 -7.91 -21.48
C GLN A 185 -0.09 -9.12 -22.15
N HIS A 186 -0.71 -10.28 -21.94
CA HIS A 186 -0.44 -11.48 -22.71
C HIS A 186 -1.26 -11.51 -23.99
N ASP A 187 -0.61 -11.86 -25.10
CA ASP A 187 -1.26 -12.16 -26.36
C ASP A 187 -0.64 -13.44 -26.94
N ASP A 188 -1.49 -14.41 -27.28
CA ASP A 188 -1.07 -15.71 -27.82
C ASP A 188 -0.18 -15.53 -29.06
N GLY A 189 0.92 -16.28 -29.12
CA GLY A 189 1.89 -16.21 -30.22
C GLY A 189 2.94 -15.11 -30.07
N TYR A 190 2.88 -14.28 -29.04
CA TYR A 190 3.90 -13.27 -28.74
C TYR A 190 4.68 -13.60 -27.46
N ALA A 191 5.98 -13.29 -27.48
CA ALA A 191 6.80 -13.33 -26.26
C ALA A 191 6.33 -12.27 -25.25
N ALA A 192 6.68 -12.48 -23.97
CA ALA A 192 6.37 -11.58 -22.88
C ALA A 192 6.89 -10.16 -23.13
N SER A 193 6.05 -9.16 -22.89
CA SER A 193 6.47 -7.76 -22.89
C SER A 193 7.19 -7.41 -21.59
N ARG A 194 8.04 -6.39 -21.60
CA ARG A 194 8.78 -5.97 -20.40
C ARG A 194 8.59 -4.48 -20.08
N ILE A 195 8.47 -4.17 -18.81
CA ILE A 195 8.51 -2.82 -18.28
C ILE A 195 9.55 -2.80 -17.15
N ASN A 196 10.60 -2.01 -17.31
CA ASN A 196 11.58 -1.75 -16.25
C ASN A 196 11.48 -0.28 -15.83
N ALA A 197 11.49 -0.02 -14.54
CA ALA A 197 11.64 1.31 -14.00
C ALA A 197 12.67 1.28 -12.87
N SER A 198 13.61 2.23 -12.85
CA SER A 198 14.58 2.40 -11.76
C SER A 198 14.81 3.88 -11.46
N GLY A 199 14.68 4.25 -10.18
CA GLY A 199 14.80 5.64 -9.75
C GLY A 199 13.77 6.02 -8.70
N ARG A 200 13.57 7.32 -8.47
CA ARG A 200 12.58 7.79 -7.50
C ARG A 200 11.20 7.75 -8.14
N MET A 201 10.26 7.03 -7.53
CA MET A 201 8.94 6.81 -8.10
C MET A 201 7.84 7.36 -7.21
N LEU A 202 6.94 8.16 -7.77
CA LEU A 202 5.68 8.54 -7.15
C LEU A 202 4.54 7.97 -7.99
N ILE A 203 3.95 6.87 -7.53
CA ILE A 203 2.92 6.13 -8.27
C ILE A 203 1.63 6.19 -7.48
N ASN A 204 0.60 6.79 -8.07
CA ASN A 204 -0.79 6.68 -7.64
C ASN A 204 -1.54 5.85 -8.68
N GLY A 205 -1.75 4.58 -8.38
CA GLY A 205 -2.32 3.58 -9.28
C GLY A 205 -1.74 2.18 -9.06
N SER A 206 -2.42 1.19 -9.60
CA SER A 206 -2.10 -0.23 -9.45
C SER A 206 -1.14 -0.73 -10.54
N VAL A 207 -0.32 -1.72 -10.17
CA VAL A 207 0.70 -2.35 -11.04
C VAL A 207 0.30 -3.79 -11.36
N LEU A 208 0.06 -4.10 -12.64
CA LEU A 208 -0.51 -5.37 -13.07
C LEU A 208 0.37 -6.06 -14.11
N SER A 209 1.12 -7.06 -13.66
CA SER A 209 1.82 -7.98 -14.54
C SER A 209 0.84 -9.05 -15.05
N LYS A 210 0.36 -8.87 -16.28
CA LYS A 210 -0.46 -9.87 -16.98
C LYS A 210 0.32 -10.44 -18.15
N GLY A 211 0.95 -11.59 -17.94
CA GLY A 211 1.80 -12.28 -18.91
C GLY A 211 3.06 -11.57 -19.39
N GLY A 212 3.50 -10.53 -18.69
CA GLY A 212 4.70 -9.75 -18.98
C GLY A 212 5.62 -9.64 -17.78
N LEU A 213 6.79 -9.03 -17.95
CA LEU A 213 7.75 -8.78 -16.88
C LEU A 213 7.65 -7.33 -16.45
N ILE A 214 7.42 -7.08 -15.16
CA ILE A 214 7.48 -5.74 -14.58
C ILE A 214 8.52 -5.76 -13.47
N ASN A 215 9.56 -4.94 -13.60
CA ASN A 215 10.59 -4.75 -12.58
C ASN A 215 10.59 -3.29 -12.12
N LEU A 216 10.38 -3.08 -10.82
CA LEU A 216 10.41 -1.77 -10.19
C LEU A 216 11.55 -1.69 -9.17
N ASP A 217 12.53 -0.83 -9.43
CA ASP A 217 13.63 -0.54 -8.51
C ASP A 217 13.44 0.87 -7.91
N MET A 218 12.74 0.92 -6.79
CA MET A 218 12.29 2.16 -6.14
C MET A 218 13.37 2.70 -5.20
N HIS A 219 13.96 3.84 -5.59
CA HIS A 219 14.98 4.56 -4.82
C HIS A 219 14.41 5.33 -3.63
N PRO A 220 15.25 5.83 -2.70
CA PRO A 220 14.81 6.61 -1.54
C PRO A 220 13.84 7.74 -1.85
N GLY A 221 12.81 7.86 -1.01
CA GLY A 221 11.77 8.88 -1.15
C GLY A 221 10.70 8.53 -2.19
N SER A 222 10.63 7.27 -2.63
CA SER A 222 9.55 6.77 -3.48
C SER A 222 8.29 6.47 -2.66
N VAL A 223 7.13 6.67 -3.29
CA VAL A 223 5.81 6.36 -2.74
C VAL A 223 4.98 5.67 -3.81
N TRP A 224 4.45 4.50 -3.49
CA TRP A 224 3.47 3.80 -4.32
C TRP A 224 2.16 3.68 -3.55
N THR A 225 1.06 4.15 -4.13
CA THR A 225 -0.29 3.99 -3.61
C THR A 225 -1.11 3.22 -4.64
N GLY A 226 -1.45 1.98 -4.32
CA GLY A 226 -2.19 1.09 -5.22
C GLY A 226 -2.08 -0.38 -4.82
N SER A 227 -2.57 -1.24 -5.70
CA SER A 227 -2.51 -2.69 -5.54
C SER A 227 -1.58 -3.34 -6.58
N SER A 228 -1.21 -4.59 -6.34
CA SER A 228 -0.36 -5.37 -7.23
C SER A 228 -1.06 -6.63 -7.72
N LEU A 229 -0.77 -7.04 -8.97
CA LEU A 229 -1.22 -8.32 -9.53
C LEU A 229 -0.09 -8.93 -10.35
N SER A 230 0.19 -10.21 -10.12
CA SER A 230 0.98 -11.06 -11.02
C SER A 230 0.19 -12.31 -11.36
N ASP A 231 -0.10 -12.56 -12.64
CA ASP A 231 -0.82 -13.77 -13.05
C ASP A 231 0.10 -14.97 -13.33
N ASN A 232 1.42 -14.78 -13.32
CA ASN A 232 2.42 -15.79 -13.62
C ASN A 232 2.21 -16.50 -14.99
N VAL A 233 1.45 -15.88 -15.90
CA VAL A 233 1.21 -16.40 -17.25
C VAL A 233 2.42 -16.08 -18.13
N ASN A 234 2.71 -16.89 -19.16
CA ASN A 234 3.74 -16.57 -20.17
C ASN A 234 5.16 -16.27 -19.61
N GLY A 235 5.49 -16.81 -18.43
CA GLY A 235 6.73 -16.50 -17.71
C GLY A 235 6.81 -15.05 -17.19
N GLY A 236 5.67 -14.36 -17.16
CA GLY A 236 5.52 -13.03 -16.60
C GLY A 236 5.72 -13.01 -15.09
N LYS A 237 6.21 -11.89 -14.60
CA LYS A 237 6.54 -11.65 -13.20
C LYS A 237 6.34 -10.19 -12.81
N LEU A 238 6.15 -9.94 -11.54
CA LEU A 238 6.21 -8.64 -10.90
C LEU A 238 7.23 -8.68 -9.76
N ASP A 239 8.38 -8.05 -10.01
CA ASP A 239 9.47 -7.96 -9.04
C ASP A 239 9.65 -6.50 -8.60
N VAL A 240 9.65 -6.27 -7.29
CA VAL A 240 9.71 -4.92 -6.69
C VAL A 240 10.82 -4.88 -5.65
N ALA A 241 11.76 -3.95 -5.84
CA ALA A 241 12.76 -3.57 -4.86
C ALA A 241 12.45 -2.16 -4.33
N MET A 242 12.51 -1.97 -3.01
CA MET A 242 12.22 -0.69 -2.35
C MET A 242 13.28 -0.32 -1.33
N ASN A 243 13.90 0.85 -1.50
CA ASN A 243 14.85 1.42 -0.55
C ASN A 243 14.29 2.73 0.03
N ASN A 244 14.21 2.85 1.36
CA ASN A 244 13.71 4.04 2.05
C ASN A 244 12.42 4.60 1.42
N SER A 245 11.48 3.69 1.13
CA SER A 245 10.27 3.98 0.34
C SER A 245 9.01 3.48 1.04
N VAL A 246 7.85 3.96 0.60
CA VAL A 246 6.55 3.61 1.18
C VAL A 246 5.63 3.02 0.11
N TRP A 247 5.00 1.88 0.43
CA TRP A 247 3.91 1.32 -0.36
C TRP A 247 2.62 1.35 0.46
N ASN A 248 1.68 2.19 0.05
CA ASN A 248 0.33 2.27 0.55
C ASN A 248 -0.56 1.27 -0.20
N VAL A 249 -0.84 0.12 0.43
CA VAL A 249 -1.59 -0.97 -0.17
C VAL A 249 -3.08 -0.64 -0.14
N THR A 250 -3.75 -0.66 -1.29
CA THR A 250 -5.18 -0.29 -1.39
C THR A 250 -6.14 -1.46 -1.41
N SER A 251 -5.68 -2.64 -1.79
CA SER A 251 -6.49 -3.86 -1.82
C SER A 251 -5.61 -5.12 -1.80
N ASN A 252 -6.25 -6.30 -1.86
CA ASN A 252 -5.54 -7.57 -1.99
C ASN A 252 -4.53 -7.50 -3.13
N SER A 253 -3.31 -7.90 -2.83
CA SER A 253 -2.17 -7.73 -3.73
C SER A 253 -1.39 -9.03 -3.85
N ASN A 254 -0.82 -9.28 -5.02
CA ASN A 254 0.16 -10.35 -5.19
C ASN A 254 1.30 -9.94 -6.12
N LEU A 255 2.50 -10.43 -5.82
CA LEU A 255 3.71 -10.24 -6.61
C LEU A 255 4.70 -11.37 -6.36
N ASP A 256 5.73 -11.45 -7.18
CA ASP A 256 6.67 -12.58 -7.17
C ASP A 256 7.82 -12.28 -6.22
N THR A 257 8.53 -11.16 -6.39
CA THR A 257 9.62 -10.78 -5.49
C THR A 257 9.37 -9.43 -4.83
N LEU A 258 9.50 -9.36 -3.50
CA LEU A 258 9.52 -8.13 -2.72
C LEU A 258 10.83 -8.02 -1.94
N ALA A 259 11.72 -7.14 -2.39
CA ALA A 259 12.98 -6.84 -1.70
C ALA A 259 12.89 -5.47 -1.02
N LEU A 260 13.03 -5.44 0.30
CA LEU A 260 12.83 -4.21 1.08
C LEU A 260 14.12 -3.82 1.81
N SER A 261 14.50 -2.55 1.77
CA SER A 261 15.57 -2.00 2.59
C SER A 261 15.09 -0.73 3.26
N HIS A 262 14.84 -0.80 4.56
CA HIS A 262 14.36 0.33 5.37
C HIS A 262 13.06 0.96 4.81
N SER A 263 12.22 0.13 4.20
CA SER A 263 10.97 0.54 3.56
C SER A 263 9.75 0.16 4.41
N THR A 264 8.63 0.83 4.14
CA THR A 264 7.36 0.59 4.83
C THR A 264 6.29 0.11 3.85
N VAL A 265 5.58 -0.95 4.21
CA VAL A 265 4.37 -1.41 3.51
C VAL A 265 3.18 -1.16 4.44
N ASP A 266 2.28 -0.26 4.05
CA ASP A 266 1.18 0.24 4.87
C ASP A 266 -0.18 -0.20 4.34
N PHE A 267 -0.76 -1.21 4.99
CA PHE A 267 -2.11 -1.71 4.75
C PHE A 267 -3.19 -0.82 5.40
N ALA A 268 -2.81 -0.01 6.38
CA ALA A 268 -3.72 0.86 7.11
C ALA A 268 -3.92 2.22 6.43
N SER A 269 -3.18 2.51 5.37
CA SER A 269 -3.27 3.73 4.57
C SER A 269 -4.61 3.84 3.81
N HIS A 270 -5.20 2.70 3.40
CA HIS A 270 -6.43 2.65 2.61
C HIS A 270 -7.38 1.56 3.15
N GLY A 271 -8.47 2.00 3.78
CA GLY A 271 -9.53 1.13 4.28
C GLY A 271 -10.12 1.66 5.58
N SER A 272 -11.25 2.37 5.47
CA SER A 272 -12.07 2.88 6.58
C SER A 272 -13.34 2.04 6.81
N THR A 273 -13.60 1.02 5.98
CA THR A 273 -14.75 0.13 6.16
C THR A 273 -14.41 -0.93 7.19
N ALA A 274 -15.06 -0.85 8.36
CA ALA A 274 -14.92 -1.82 9.42
C ALA A 274 -15.09 -3.27 8.90
N GLY A 275 -14.15 -4.14 9.26
CA GLY A 275 -14.17 -5.56 8.90
C GLY A 275 -13.61 -5.94 7.52
N THR A 276 -13.06 -5.00 6.73
CA THR A 276 -12.38 -5.30 5.46
C THR A 276 -10.86 -5.19 5.60
N PHE A 277 -10.17 -6.29 5.32
CA PHE A 277 -8.72 -6.43 5.43
C PHE A 277 -8.12 -6.88 4.10
N ALA A 278 -6.82 -6.61 3.92
CA ALA A 278 -6.10 -6.95 2.71
C ALA A 278 -5.07 -8.06 2.97
N THR A 279 -4.93 -8.96 2.00
CA THR A 279 -3.87 -9.96 1.96
C THR A 279 -2.84 -9.57 0.91
N LEU A 280 -1.56 -9.55 1.31
CA LEU A 280 -0.41 -9.43 0.41
C LEU A 280 0.22 -10.81 0.23
N ASN A 281 0.16 -11.34 -0.98
CA ASN A 281 0.80 -12.60 -1.35
C ASN A 281 2.14 -12.31 -2.04
N VAL A 282 3.23 -12.86 -1.52
CA VAL A 282 4.57 -12.70 -2.07
C VAL A 282 5.19 -14.09 -2.26
N GLU A 283 5.84 -14.35 -3.39
CA GLU A 283 6.60 -15.60 -3.52
C GLU A 283 7.91 -15.50 -2.74
N ASN A 284 8.70 -14.45 -2.94
CA ASN A 284 10.01 -14.27 -2.33
C ASN A 284 10.12 -12.93 -1.60
N LEU A 285 10.28 -12.96 -0.27
CA LEU A 285 10.47 -11.78 0.57
C LEU A 285 11.92 -11.71 1.07
N SER A 286 12.53 -10.52 0.99
CA SER A 286 13.87 -10.30 1.53
C SER A 286 14.09 -8.92 2.15
N GLY A 287 15.09 -8.83 3.02
CA GLY A 287 15.67 -7.57 3.49
C GLY A 287 15.16 -7.10 4.86
N ASN A 288 14.84 -5.81 5.00
CA ASN A 288 14.38 -5.23 6.26
C ASN A 288 13.33 -4.15 6.04
N SER A 289 12.23 -4.22 6.78
CA SER A 289 11.08 -3.34 6.58
C SER A 289 10.17 -3.23 7.81
N THR A 290 9.23 -2.29 7.72
CA THR A 290 8.07 -2.20 8.60
C THR A 290 6.80 -2.52 7.81
N PHE A 291 5.98 -3.43 8.32
CA PHE A 291 4.62 -3.66 7.82
C PHE A 291 3.63 -3.03 8.81
N ILE A 292 2.86 -2.04 8.36
CA ILE A 292 1.78 -1.44 9.15
C ILE A 292 0.50 -2.19 8.79
N MET A 293 -0.05 -2.91 9.76
CA MET A 293 -1.17 -3.84 9.55
C MET A 293 -2.31 -3.51 10.50
N ARG A 294 -3.54 -3.87 10.13
CA ARG A 294 -4.71 -3.73 10.98
C ARG A 294 -5.15 -5.09 11.49
N ALA A 295 -5.69 -5.10 12.71
CA ALA A 295 -6.28 -6.28 13.32
C ALA A 295 -7.62 -5.93 13.97
N ASP A 296 -8.54 -6.89 13.92
CA ASP A 296 -9.82 -6.93 14.61
C ASP A 296 -9.94 -8.31 15.27
N VAL A 297 -9.57 -8.36 16.55
CA VAL A 297 -9.65 -9.56 17.38
C VAL A 297 -10.89 -9.47 18.25
N VAL A 298 -11.79 -10.45 18.14
CA VAL A 298 -13.11 -10.44 18.82
C VAL A 298 -13.49 -11.85 19.28
N GLY A 299 -14.02 -11.95 20.50
CA GLY A 299 -14.79 -13.12 20.96
C GLY A 299 -14.02 -14.14 21.79
N GLU A 300 -14.68 -15.25 22.12
CA GLU A 300 -14.04 -16.33 22.88
C GLU A 300 -13.11 -17.14 21.97
N GLY A 301 -11.95 -17.53 22.50
CA GLY A 301 -10.78 -18.07 21.78
C GLY A 301 -11.01 -19.22 20.79
N ASN A 302 -9.91 -19.58 20.10
CA ASN A 302 -9.77 -20.43 18.90
C ASN A 302 -9.90 -19.72 17.54
N GLY A 303 -9.77 -18.39 17.49
CA GLY A 303 -9.72 -17.65 16.21
C GLY A 303 -11.07 -17.49 15.51
N VAL A 304 -12.18 -17.81 16.19
CA VAL A 304 -13.52 -17.66 15.65
C VAL A 304 -13.86 -16.17 15.60
N ASN A 305 -13.83 -15.58 14.40
CA ASN A 305 -14.08 -14.16 14.08
C ASN A 305 -12.88 -13.20 14.14
N ASN A 306 -11.66 -13.67 14.45
CA ASN A 306 -10.47 -12.83 14.35
C ASN A 306 -10.16 -12.53 12.88
N LYS A 307 -10.00 -11.25 12.55
CA LYS A 307 -9.70 -10.78 11.19
C LYS A 307 -8.57 -9.76 11.24
N GLY A 308 -7.82 -9.69 10.16
CA GLY A 308 -6.72 -8.74 10.06
C GLY A 308 -6.12 -8.77 8.67
N ASP A 309 -5.26 -7.79 8.43
CA ASP A 309 -4.39 -7.83 7.26
C ASP A 309 -3.44 -9.04 7.37
N LEU A 310 -3.04 -9.60 6.24
CA LEU A 310 -2.21 -10.80 6.20
C LEU A 310 -1.07 -10.64 5.19
N LEU A 311 0.16 -10.93 5.63
CA LEU A 311 1.30 -11.16 4.75
C LEU A 311 1.47 -12.67 4.54
N ASN A 312 1.35 -13.14 3.30
CA ASN A 312 1.46 -14.55 2.95
C ASN A 312 2.66 -14.76 2.02
N ILE A 313 3.68 -15.46 2.50
CA ILE A 313 4.91 -15.76 1.76
C ILE A 313 4.90 -17.24 1.35
N SER A 314 4.78 -17.50 0.05
CA SER A 314 4.62 -18.86 -0.48
C SER A 314 5.93 -19.55 -0.84
N GLY A 315 6.97 -18.80 -1.19
CA GLY A 315 8.30 -19.29 -1.57
C GLY A 315 9.33 -19.07 -0.45
N SER A 316 10.31 -18.20 -0.67
CA SER A 316 11.38 -17.95 0.30
C SER A 316 11.15 -16.71 1.17
N SER A 317 11.53 -16.78 2.44
CA SER A 317 11.52 -15.64 3.36
C SER A 317 12.91 -15.39 3.95
N ALA A 318 13.39 -14.15 3.91
CA ALA A 318 14.68 -13.79 4.50
C ALA A 318 14.67 -12.39 5.11
N GLY A 319 15.49 -12.18 6.14
CA GLY A 319 15.73 -10.87 6.73
C GLY A 319 14.92 -10.58 8.00
N ASN A 320 14.89 -9.32 8.40
CA ASN A 320 14.36 -8.86 9.69
C ASN A 320 13.29 -7.78 9.47
N HIS A 321 12.06 -8.07 9.88
CA HIS A 321 10.92 -7.19 9.66
C HIS A 321 10.24 -6.80 10.97
N VAL A 322 9.58 -5.65 10.96
CA VAL A 322 8.81 -5.14 12.10
C VAL A 322 7.33 -5.09 11.71
N LEU A 323 6.46 -5.53 12.61
CA LEU A 323 5.01 -5.45 12.48
C LEU A 323 4.48 -4.35 13.39
N ALA A 324 3.85 -3.34 12.80
CA ALA A 324 3.13 -2.30 13.51
C ALA A 324 1.64 -2.56 13.39
N ILE A 325 1.05 -3.18 14.41
CA ILE A 325 -0.35 -3.58 14.41
C ILE A 325 -1.22 -2.44 14.96
N ARG A 326 -2.24 -2.05 14.20
CA ARG A 326 -3.27 -1.07 14.61
C ARG A 326 -4.56 -1.80 14.97
N ASN A 327 -5.12 -1.48 16.13
CA ASN A 327 -6.46 -1.93 16.49
C ASN A 327 -7.51 -1.23 15.61
N GLN A 328 -8.32 -1.99 14.90
CA GLN A 328 -9.55 -1.51 14.26
C GLN A 328 -10.77 -2.36 14.64
N GLY A 329 -10.65 -3.13 15.72
CA GLY A 329 -11.63 -4.11 16.15
C GLY A 329 -12.47 -3.74 17.36
N SER A 330 -13.31 -4.69 17.77
CA SER A 330 -14.12 -4.59 18.99
C SER A 330 -13.25 -4.51 20.25
N GLU A 331 -13.74 -3.83 21.30
CA GLU A 331 -13.13 -3.88 22.63
C GLU A 331 -13.47 -5.17 23.40
N ALA A 332 -14.35 -6.02 22.84
CA ALA A 332 -14.81 -7.27 23.45
C ALA A 332 -13.79 -8.41 23.28
N THR A 333 -12.71 -8.34 24.06
CA THR A 333 -11.63 -9.34 24.10
C THR A 333 -11.64 -10.15 25.40
N THR A 334 -11.22 -11.41 25.33
CA THR A 334 -11.12 -12.39 26.42
C THR A 334 -9.69 -12.70 26.83
N GLY A 335 -8.69 -12.34 26.01
CA GLY A 335 -7.27 -12.62 26.23
C GLY A 335 -6.83 -13.98 25.70
N ASN A 336 -7.70 -14.69 24.97
CA ASN A 336 -7.45 -16.01 24.37
C ASN A 336 -7.43 -15.97 22.84
N GLU A 337 -7.54 -14.78 22.25
CA GLU A 337 -7.56 -14.57 20.82
C GLU A 337 -6.17 -14.79 20.21
N VAL A 338 -6.15 -15.48 19.07
CA VAL A 338 -4.95 -15.69 18.26
C VAL A 338 -5.29 -15.33 16.81
N LEU A 339 -4.43 -14.55 16.17
CA LEU A 339 -4.59 -14.15 14.76
C LEU A 339 -3.27 -14.30 14.02
N THR A 340 -3.24 -15.14 12.99
CA THR A 340 -2.08 -15.23 12.09
C THR A 340 -1.98 -13.96 11.24
N VAL A 341 -0.87 -13.23 11.37
CA VAL A 341 -0.59 -11.99 10.64
C VAL A 341 0.48 -12.17 9.57
N VAL A 342 1.34 -13.18 9.73
CA VAL A 342 2.31 -13.58 8.70
C VAL A 342 2.27 -15.09 8.52
N LYS A 343 2.18 -15.54 7.26
CA LYS A 343 2.39 -16.93 6.88
C LYS A 343 3.67 -17.06 6.09
N THR A 344 4.48 -18.07 6.43
CA THR A 344 5.67 -18.42 5.65
C THR A 344 5.74 -19.94 5.48
N THR A 345 6.27 -20.40 4.36
CA THR A 345 6.50 -21.83 4.11
C THR A 345 7.80 -22.34 4.72
N ASP A 346 8.85 -21.51 4.79
CA ASP A 346 10.19 -21.87 5.27
C ASP A 346 10.51 -21.42 6.71
N GLY A 347 9.80 -20.43 7.25
CA GLY A 347 10.01 -19.90 8.60
C GLY A 347 11.36 -19.20 8.82
N ALA A 348 12.04 -18.79 7.74
CA ALA A 348 13.43 -18.33 7.78
C ALA A 348 13.59 -16.83 8.09
N ALA A 349 12.68 -15.97 7.63
CA ALA A 349 12.63 -14.56 8.04
C ALA A 349 12.27 -14.41 9.53
N SER A 350 12.71 -13.31 10.14
CA SER A 350 12.35 -12.93 11.51
C SER A 350 11.41 -11.74 11.48
N PHE A 351 10.38 -11.77 12.33
CA PHE A 351 9.53 -10.60 12.53
C PHE A 351 9.28 -10.36 14.02
N SER A 352 9.09 -9.09 14.37
CA SER A 352 8.86 -8.62 15.74
C SER A 352 7.77 -7.56 15.76
N ALA A 353 7.04 -7.44 16.87
CA ALA A 353 6.13 -6.32 17.07
C ALA A 353 6.92 -5.02 17.34
N SER A 354 6.46 -3.91 16.78
CA SER A 354 7.02 -2.57 17.08
C SER A 354 6.81 -2.16 18.55
N SER A 355 5.69 -2.61 19.13
CA SER A 355 5.35 -2.48 20.54
C SER A 355 4.27 -3.51 20.88
N GLN A 356 4.04 -3.76 22.17
CA GLN A 356 2.81 -4.41 22.59
C GLN A 356 1.62 -3.51 22.22
N VAL A 357 0.52 -4.14 21.81
CA VAL A 357 -0.66 -3.43 21.31
C VAL A 357 -1.84 -3.67 22.24
N GLU A 358 -2.52 -2.59 22.63
CA GLU A 358 -3.76 -2.67 23.39
C GLU A 358 -4.91 -3.02 22.43
N LEU A 359 -5.43 -4.25 22.56
CA LEU A 359 -6.63 -4.70 21.86
C LEU A 359 -7.68 -5.04 22.92
N GLY A 360 -8.67 -4.16 23.07
CA GLY A 360 -9.68 -4.26 24.12
C GLY A 360 -9.07 -4.19 25.53
N GLY A 361 -9.37 -5.21 26.33
CA GLY A 361 -8.94 -5.30 27.74
C GLY A 361 -7.54 -5.87 27.96
N TYR A 362 -6.85 -6.34 26.91
CA TYR A 362 -5.56 -7.04 27.02
C TYR A 362 -4.45 -6.47 26.13
N LEU A 363 -3.20 -6.72 26.52
CA LEU A 363 -2.03 -6.43 25.71
C LEU A 363 -1.69 -7.61 24.81
N TYR A 364 -1.37 -7.33 23.55
CA TYR A 364 -0.99 -8.31 22.54
C TYR A 364 0.43 -8.10 22.04
N ASP A 365 1.08 -9.21 21.66
CA ASP A 365 2.42 -9.25 21.09
C ASP A 365 2.45 -10.21 19.89
N VAL A 366 3.57 -10.27 19.17
CA VAL A 366 3.78 -11.18 18.04
C VAL A 366 4.70 -12.32 18.44
N ARG A 367 4.29 -13.56 18.18
CA ARG A 367 5.11 -14.75 18.41
C ARG A 367 5.23 -15.63 17.18
N LYS A 368 6.26 -16.47 17.21
CA LYS A 368 6.48 -17.55 16.25
C LYS A 368 5.71 -18.81 16.63
N ASN A 369 4.85 -19.31 15.73
CA ASN A 369 4.15 -20.60 15.86
C ASN A 369 4.39 -21.47 14.62
N GLY A 370 5.24 -22.50 14.75
CA GLY A 370 5.75 -23.24 13.59
C GLY A 370 6.53 -22.32 12.64
N THR A 371 6.02 -22.16 11.42
CA THR A 371 6.56 -21.23 10.40
C THR A 371 5.75 -19.93 10.27
N ASN A 372 4.65 -19.75 11.03
CA ASN A 372 3.72 -18.63 10.88
C ASN A 372 3.68 -17.76 12.13
N TRP A 373 3.58 -16.44 11.96
CA TRP A 373 3.53 -15.51 13.08
C TRP A 373 2.12 -15.10 13.43
N GLU A 374 1.90 -15.07 14.73
CA GLU A 374 0.59 -14.86 15.32
C GLU A 374 0.65 -13.69 16.29
N LEU A 375 -0.36 -12.84 16.21
CA LEU A 375 -0.74 -11.91 17.25
C LEU A 375 -1.44 -12.70 18.36
N TYR A 376 -0.99 -12.54 19.60
CA TYR A 376 -1.50 -13.26 20.77
C TYR A 376 -1.46 -12.39 22.03
N ALA A 377 -2.27 -12.71 23.04
CA ALA A 377 -2.25 -11.98 24.30
C ALA A 377 -0.95 -12.20 25.09
N SER A 378 -0.25 -11.12 25.38
CA SER A 378 0.98 -11.09 26.18
C SER A 378 0.70 -11.60 27.60
N GLY A 379 1.59 -12.44 28.13
CA GLY A 379 1.47 -13.03 29.47
C GLY A 379 0.98 -14.48 29.49
N THR A 380 0.55 -15.02 28.35
CA THR A 380 0.28 -16.46 28.18
C THR A 380 1.55 -17.19 27.71
N VAL A 381 2.01 -18.21 28.46
CA VAL A 381 3.11 -19.12 28.04
C VAL A 381 2.47 -20.27 27.25
N PRO A 382 3.10 -20.80 26.17
CA PRO A 382 2.49 -21.84 25.36
C PRO A 382 2.21 -23.11 26.18
N GLU A 383 1.12 -23.81 25.86
CA GLU A 383 1.03 -25.24 26.20
C GLU A 383 2.22 -25.97 25.54
N PRO A 384 2.96 -26.81 26.29
CA PRO A 384 4.07 -27.56 25.73
C PRO A 384 3.56 -28.48 24.60
N THR A 385 4.30 -28.55 23.50
CA THR A 385 4.07 -29.55 22.45
C THR A 385 4.13 -30.95 23.06
N PRO A 386 3.16 -31.86 22.79
CA PRO A 386 3.16 -33.20 23.37
C PRO A 386 4.44 -33.94 22.98
N ASN A 387 5.23 -34.34 23.98
CA ASN A 387 6.40 -35.19 23.77
C ASN A 387 5.91 -36.57 23.25
N PRO A 388 6.57 -37.18 22.25
CA PRO A 388 6.22 -38.52 21.81
C PRO A 388 6.23 -39.50 22.99
N GLU A 389 5.16 -40.29 23.07
CA GLU A 389 4.88 -41.22 24.17
C GLU A 389 6.03 -42.23 24.33
N PRO A 390 6.71 -42.29 25.50
CA PRO A 390 7.77 -43.26 25.71
C PRO A 390 7.22 -44.69 25.78
N THR A 391 7.91 -45.60 25.10
CA THR A 391 7.60 -47.04 25.05
C THR A 391 7.59 -47.65 26.46
N PRO A 392 6.60 -48.50 26.84
CA PRO A 392 6.46 -48.97 28.22
C PRO A 392 7.64 -49.86 28.65
N ALA A 393 8.30 -49.49 29.75
CA ALA A 393 9.25 -50.36 30.46
C ALA A 393 8.52 -51.25 31.49
N PRO A 394 9.08 -52.41 31.89
CA PRO A 394 8.42 -53.37 32.77
C PRO A 394 8.16 -52.82 34.19
N ALA A 395 7.00 -53.18 34.75
CA ALA A 395 6.47 -52.66 36.00
C ALA A 395 7.37 -52.91 37.24
N GLN A 396 7.64 -51.84 38.01
CA GLN A 396 8.11 -51.90 39.39
C GLN A 396 6.99 -51.46 40.35
N PRO A 397 6.99 -51.94 41.62
CA PRO A 397 5.95 -51.62 42.60
C PRO A 397 5.94 -50.13 42.99
N PRO A 398 4.77 -49.57 43.36
CA PRO A 398 4.56 -48.12 43.43
C PRO A 398 5.25 -47.47 44.64
N ILE A 399 6.09 -46.47 44.36
CA ILE A 399 6.56 -45.49 45.34
C ILE A 399 5.57 -44.31 45.29
N VAL A 400 4.93 -44.01 46.42
CA VAL A 400 4.02 -42.86 46.55
C VAL A 400 4.87 -41.62 46.83
N ASN A 401 5.15 -40.82 45.80
CA ASN A 401 5.64 -39.45 46.00
C ASN A 401 4.44 -38.51 46.20
N PRO A 402 4.51 -37.53 47.12
CA PRO A 402 3.51 -36.47 47.20
C PRO A 402 3.52 -35.65 45.92
N ASP A 403 2.32 -35.35 45.40
CA ASP A 403 2.12 -34.59 44.17
C ASP A 403 2.85 -33.23 44.24
N PRO A 404 3.64 -32.85 43.21
CA PRO A 404 4.13 -31.49 43.10
C PRO A 404 2.94 -30.54 42.96
N THR A 405 2.95 -29.46 43.75
CA THR A 405 1.95 -28.40 43.67
C THR A 405 1.98 -27.80 42.26
N PRO A 406 0.84 -27.73 41.53
CA PRO A 406 0.82 -27.17 40.18
C PRO A 406 1.31 -25.71 40.20
N GLU A 407 2.25 -25.38 39.32
CA GLU A 407 2.69 -24.01 39.08
C GLU A 407 1.49 -23.20 38.54
N PRO A 408 1.22 -21.97 39.03
CA PRO A 408 0.06 -21.20 38.60
C PRO A 408 0.09 -20.94 37.09
N ALA A 409 -1.02 -21.22 36.42
CA ALA A 409 -1.16 -21.01 34.98
C ALA A 409 -0.89 -19.53 34.62
N PRO A 410 -0.14 -19.25 33.54
CA PRO A 410 0.15 -17.90 33.11
C PRO A 410 -1.13 -17.17 32.69
N THR A 411 -1.38 -16.00 33.28
CA THR A 411 -2.56 -15.18 33.02
C THR A 411 -2.29 -14.07 31.99
N PRO A 412 -3.22 -13.80 31.07
CA PRO A 412 -3.11 -12.68 30.14
C PRO A 412 -2.93 -11.34 30.87
N LYS A 413 -2.08 -10.46 30.34
CA LYS A 413 -1.82 -9.15 30.93
C LYS A 413 -2.90 -8.14 30.51
N PRO A 414 -3.68 -7.58 31.46
CA PRO A 414 -4.67 -6.54 31.14
C PRO A 414 -3.99 -5.24 30.68
N THR A 415 -4.72 -4.42 29.93
CA THR A 415 -4.27 -3.07 29.54
C THR A 415 -4.16 -2.16 30.75
N THR A 416 -3.40 -1.07 30.62
CA THR A 416 -3.25 -0.08 31.70
C THR A 416 -4.59 0.54 32.10
N THR A 417 -5.48 0.75 31.13
CA THR A 417 -6.84 1.23 31.34
C THR A 417 -7.71 0.21 32.08
N ALA A 418 -7.64 -1.08 31.71
CA ALA A 418 -8.40 -2.14 32.38
C ALA A 418 -7.94 -2.33 33.83
N ASP A 419 -6.63 -2.31 34.08
CA ASP A 419 -6.05 -2.40 35.42
C ASP A 419 -6.43 -1.18 36.29
N ALA A 420 -6.35 0.02 35.72
CA ALA A 420 -6.84 1.23 36.40
C ALA A 420 -8.32 1.11 36.77
N GLY A 421 -9.18 0.69 35.85
CA GLY A 421 -10.61 0.48 36.10
C GLY A 421 -10.90 -0.54 37.21
N GLY A 422 -10.19 -1.68 37.20
CA GLY A 422 -10.28 -2.68 38.27
C GLY A 422 -9.86 -2.14 39.63
N ASN A 423 -8.78 -1.37 39.67
CA ASN A 423 -8.32 -0.70 40.89
C ASN A 423 -9.32 0.35 41.40
N TYR A 424 -9.94 1.14 40.51
CA TYR A 424 -10.99 2.09 40.89
C TYR A 424 -12.22 1.39 41.48
N LEU A 425 -12.66 0.26 40.91
CA LEU A 425 -13.78 -0.53 41.44
C LEU A 425 -13.47 -1.14 42.81
N ASN A 426 -12.25 -1.68 42.99
CA ASN A 426 -11.81 -2.22 44.28
C ASN A 426 -11.72 -1.13 45.35
N VAL A 427 -11.17 0.04 45.01
CA VAL A 427 -11.12 1.18 45.93
C VAL A 427 -12.53 1.67 46.28
N GLY A 428 -13.45 1.75 45.30
CA GLY A 428 -14.85 2.09 45.54
C GLY A 428 -15.57 1.10 46.46
N TYR A 429 -15.37 -0.21 46.26
CA TYR A 429 -15.94 -1.25 47.11
C TYR A 429 -15.37 -1.18 48.54
N LEU A 430 -14.06 -1.02 48.69
CA LEU A 430 -13.41 -0.91 50.00
C LEU A 430 -13.85 0.35 50.73
N LEU A 431 -13.99 1.49 50.04
CA LEU A 431 -14.51 2.73 50.62
C LEU A 431 -15.97 2.56 51.07
N ASN A 432 -16.83 1.95 50.26
CA ASN A 432 -18.21 1.67 50.64
C ASN A 432 -18.32 0.71 51.83
N TYR A 433 -17.44 -0.30 51.88
CA TYR A 433 -17.37 -1.25 53.00
C TYR A 433 -16.93 -0.57 54.30
N VAL A 434 -15.94 0.31 54.23
CA VAL A 434 -15.49 1.13 55.38
C VAL A 434 -16.60 2.09 55.81
N GLU A 435 -17.28 2.76 54.88
CA GLU A 435 -18.41 3.64 55.19
C GLU A 435 -19.56 2.88 55.87
N ASN A 436 -19.95 1.71 55.36
CA ASN A 436 -21.00 0.88 55.97
C ASN A 436 -20.61 0.36 57.35
N ARG A 437 -19.33 0.02 57.59
CA ARG A 437 -18.85 -0.33 58.93
C ARG A 437 -18.89 0.86 59.88
N THR A 438 -18.51 2.06 59.43
CA THR A 438 -18.63 3.27 60.27
C THR A 438 -20.10 3.63 60.56
N LEU A 439 -21.01 3.41 59.61
CA LEU A 439 -22.46 3.54 59.83
C LEU A 439 -22.98 2.54 60.86
N MET A 440 -22.60 1.26 60.75
CA MET A 440 -23.00 0.22 61.72
C MET A 440 -22.41 0.45 63.11
N GLN A 441 -21.16 0.93 63.21
CA GLN A 441 -20.58 1.34 64.50
C GLN A 441 -21.32 2.53 65.10
N ARG A 442 -21.59 3.58 64.32
CA ARG A 442 -22.38 4.73 64.80
C ARG A 442 -23.81 4.34 65.19
N MET A 443 -24.43 3.40 64.47
CA MET A 443 -25.77 2.87 64.81
C MET A 443 -25.74 2.01 66.08
N GLY A 444 -24.65 1.26 66.30
CA GLY A 444 -24.40 0.50 67.52
C GLY A 444 -24.14 1.38 68.74
N ASP A 445 -23.35 2.45 68.57
CA ASP A 445 -23.08 3.46 69.60
C ASP A 445 -24.35 4.24 69.96
N LEU A 446 -25.20 4.58 68.97
CA LEU A 446 -26.53 5.18 69.19
C LEU A 446 -27.50 4.25 69.93
N ARG A 447 -27.33 2.93 69.82
CA ARG A 447 -28.15 1.93 70.54
C ARG A 447 -27.68 1.70 71.97
N ASN A 448 -26.41 1.96 72.26
CA ASN A 448 -25.80 1.78 73.60
C ASN A 448 -25.72 3.07 74.42
N GLN A 449 -25.94 4.25 73.84
CA GLN A 449 -26.08 5.51 74.59
C GLN A 449 -27.53 5.74 75.01
N SER A 450 -27.89 5.26 76.19
CA SER A 450 -29.21 5.48 76.81
C SER A 450 -29.32 6.75 77.65
N LYS A 451 -28.35 7.68 77.60
CA LYS A 451 -28.49 9.02 78.21
C LYS A 451 -27.80 10.07 77.35
N ASP A 452 -28.56 11.12 77.06
CA ASP A 452 -28.23 12.34 76.30
C ASP A 452 -28.24 12.22 74.78
N GLY A 453 -29.44 12.38 74.22
CA GLY A 453 -29.70 12.40 72.78
C GLY A 453 -29.32 13.74 72.14
N ASN A 454 -28.43 13.69 71.15
CA ASN A 454 -28.30 14.72 70.13
C ASN A 454 -28.68 14.13 68.77
N ILE A 455 -29.89 14.47 68.30
CA ILE A 455 -30.41 14.08 66.99
C ILE A 455 -29.83 15.03 65.93
N TRP A 456 -29.16 14.47 64.92
CA TRP A 456 -28.73 15.18 63.73
C TRP A 456 -29.57 14.73 62.53
N LEU A 457 -30.46 15.61 62.05
CA LEU A 457 -31.26 15.39 60.84
C LEU A 457 -30.56 16.05 59.65
N ARG A 458 -30.22 15.27 58.62
CA ARG A 458 -29.92 15.80 57.27
C ARG A 458 -31.17 15.66 56.40
N SER A 459 -31.73 16.78 55.99
CA SER A 459 -32.65 16.84 54.84
C SER A 459 -31.87 17.34 53.63
N LEU A 460 -31.90 16.57 52.54
CA LEU A 460 -31.41 17.00 51.24
C LEU A 460 -32.61 17.57 50.47
N TRP A 461 -32.68 18.90 50.39
CA TRP A 461 -33.56 19.60 49.45
C TRP A 461 -32.71 20.10 48.28
N GLY A 462 -33.15 19.81 47.06
CA GLY A 462 -32.38 20.10 45.84
C GLY A 462 -32.73 21.42 45.14
N LYS A 463 -31.67 21.98 44.52
CA LYS A 463 -31.56 23.01 43.44
C LYS A 463 -31.61 24.51 43.85
N PRO A 464 -31.02 25.43 43.04
CA PRO A 464 -29.62 25.50 42.55
C PRO A 464 -28.99 26.90 42.81
N GLY A 465 -27.68 26.97 43.03
CA GLY A 465 -26.92 28.22 42.84
C GLY A 465 -26.20 28.80 44.07
N LEU A 466 -24.90 29.00 43.88
CA LEU A 466 -23.93 29.90 44.54
C LEU A 466 -23.61 29.76 46.05
N LEU A 467 -22.28 29.64 46.27
CA LEU A 467 -21.46 29.96 47.44
C LEU A 467 -21.78 29.30 48.79
N CYS A 468 -20.92 28.35 49.15
CA CYS A 468 -20.82 27.77 50.48
C CYS A 468 -20.13 28.76 51.43
N GLN A 469 -20.87 29.28 52.42
CA GLN A 469 -20.30 29.98 53.57
C GLN A 469 -20.58 29.14 54.82
N TRP A 470 -19.51 28.72 55.50
CA TRP A 470 -19.58 27.96 56.74
C TRP A 470 -19.73 28.93 57.91
N GLN A 471 -20.77 28.76 58.73
CA GLN A 471 -20.85 29.43 60.01
C GLN A 471 -21.14 28.39 61.10
N THR A 472 -20.27 28.36 62.10
CA THR A 472 -20.34 27.47 63.26
C THR A 472 -20.93 28.27 64.41
N GLU A 473 -22.11 27.90 64.90
CA GLU A 473 -22.56 28.33 66.21
C GLU A 473 -22.99 27.10 67.02
N ARG A 474 -22.38 26.99 68.20
CA ARG A 474 -22.78 26.06 69.26
C ARG A 474 -23.93 26.71 70.02
N LEU A 475 -25.07 26.03 70.08
CA LEU A 475 -25.76 25.68 71.32
C LEU A 475 -26.50 24.36 71.11
#